data_AF-A0A5F9C2B5-F1
#
_entry.id   AF-A0A5F9C2B5-F1
#
_cell.length_a   1.000
_cell.length_b   1.000
_cell.length_c   1.000
_cell.angle_alpha   90.00
_cell.angle_beta   90.00
_cell.angle_gamma   90.00
#
_symmetry.space_group_name_H-M   'P 1'
#
loop_
_entity.id
_entity.type
_entity.pdbx_description
1 polymer ?
#
loop_
_entity_poly.entity_id
_entity_poly.type
_entity_poly.pdbx_seq_one_letter_code
_entity_poly.pdbx_strand_id
1 'polypeptide(L)' 'MGPTSIFLCVLFLSGALGLTTSPAQGRLRCYTCSFAKPCYPVPTECREGEACGISTGTSDQNEIIQR' A
#
# COMPACT_ATOMS: atom_id res chain seq x y z
N MET A 1 24.97 25.72 26.35
CA MET A 1 24.24 25.07 25.24
C MET A 1 24.24 23.58 25.51
N GLY A 2 23.10 23.06 25.98
CA GLY A 2 23.00 21.69 26.47
C GLY A 2 22.80 20.65 25.36
N PRO A 3 23.05 19.36 25.66
CA PRO A 3 22.88 18.26 24.70
C PRO A 3 21.46 18.22 24.14
N THR A 4 20.47 18.62 24.93
CA THR A 4 19.05 18.75 24.54
C THR A 4 18.84 19.67 23.34
N SER A 5 19.57 20.77 23.23
CA SER A 5 19.43 21.69 22.10
C SER A 5 19.94 21.07 20.79
N ILE A 6 21.00 20.27 20.87
CA ILE A 6 21.59 19.60 19.70
C ILE A 6 20.63 18.50 19.22
N PHE A 7 20.09 17.72 20.16
CA PHE A 7 19.09 16.69 19.86
C PHE A 7 17.85 17.25 19.18
N LEU A 8 17.31 18.38 19.67
CA LEU A 8 16.15 19.03 19.06
C LEU A 8 16.45 19.54 17.64
N CYS A 9 17.64 20.11 17.41
CA CYS A 9 18.05 20.52 16.06
C CYS A 9 18.14 19.34 15.10
N VAL A 10 18.70 18.21 15.53
CA VAL A 10 18.82 17.01 14.67
C VAL A 10 17.44 16.43 14.34
N LEU A 11 16.52 16.37 15.32
CA LEU A 11 15.14 15.92 15.10
C LEU A 11 14.37 16.86 14.17
N PHE A 12 14.54 18.17 14.33
CA PHE A 12 13.88 19.17 13.49
C PHE A 12 14.38 19.13 12.05
N LEU A 13 15.70 19.00 11.86
CA LEU A 13 16.31 18.87 10.54
C LEU A 13 15.90 17.57 9.85
N SER A 14 15.88 16.44 10.57
CA SER A 14 15.45 15.15 10.00
C SER A 14 13.97 15.13 9.62
N GLY A 15 13.10 15.79 10.39
CA GLY A 15 11.68 15.98 10.04
C GLY A 15 11.47 16.89 8.82
N ALA A 16 12.24 17.97 8.69
CA ALA A 16 12.13 18.92 7.58
C ALA A 16 12.73 18.37 6.26
N LEU A 17 13.76 17.53 6.34
CA LEU A 17 14.41 16.88 5.19
C LEU A 17 13.65 15.64 4.67
N GLY A 18 12.50 15.29 5.25
CA GLY A 18 11.73 14.11 4.82
C GLY A 18 12.48 12.80 5.05
N LEU A 19 13.46 12.78 5.96
CA LEU A 19 14.22 11.59 6.36
C LEU A 19 13.41 10.65 7.26
N THR A 20 12.09 10.73 7.20
CA THR A 20 11.25 9.57 7.48
C THR A 20 11.56 8.59 6.36
N THR A 21 12.56 7.74 6.55
CA THR A 21 12.65 6.49 5.82
C THR A 21 11.27 5.88 5.95
N SER A 22 10.47 5.94 4.88
CA SER A 22 9.25 5.16 4.80
C SER A 22 9.68 3.78 5.26
N PRO A 23 9.09 3.23 6.34
CA PRO A 23 9.47 1.89 6.77
C PRO A 23 9.40 1.07 5.50
N ALA A 24 10.47 0.34 5.16
CA ALA A 24 10.49 -0.54 4.00
C ALA A 24 9.26 -1.43 4.13
N GLN A 25 8.14 -0.97 3.58
CA GLN A 25 6.81 -1.46 3.88
C GLN A 25 6.79 -2.65 2.97
N GLY A 26 7.15 -3.81 3.54
CA GLY A 26 7.48 -5.02 2.78
C GLY A 26 6.51 -5.11 1.61
N ARG A 27 7.07 -5.14 0.38
CA ARG A 27 6.29 -4.86 -0.83
C ARG A 27 4.98 -5.61 -0.77
N LEU A 28 3.90 -4.84 -0.72
CA LEU A 28 2.56 -5.36 -0.51
C LEU A 28 2.27 -6.42 -1.57
N ARG A 29 1.53 -7.47 -1.22
CA ARG A 29 1.10 -8.49 -2.19
C ARG A 29 -0.41 -8.49 -2.32
N CYS A 30 -0.90 -8.22 -3.51
CA CYS A 30 -2.31 -8.10 -3.84
C CYS A 30 -2.80 -9.29 -4.68
N TYR A 31 -3.99 -9.81 -4.37
CA TYR A 31 -4.68 -10.72 -5.28
C TYR A 31 -5.30 -9.93 -6.43
N THR A 32 -5.27 -10.50 -7.63
CA THR A 32 -5.86 -9.88 -8.82
C THR A 32 -7.06 -10.72 -9.28
N CYS A 33 -8.19 -10.05 -9.47
CA CYS A 33 -9.44 -10.62 -9.98
C CYS A 33 -10.22 -9.56 -10.75
N SER A 34 -11.27 -9.98 -11.43
CA SER A 34 -12.27 -9.07 -12.02
C SER A 34 -13.65 -9.71 -11.97
N PHE A 35 -14.69 -8.95 -12.35
CA PHE A 35 -16.04 -9.51 -12.45
C PHE A 35 -16.12 -10.70 -13.42
N ALA A 36 -15.34 -10.67 -14.50
CA ALA A 36 -15.33 -11.70 -15.53
C ALA A 36 -14.41 -12.89 -15.21
N LYS A 37 -13.49 -12.76 -14.24
CA LYS A 37 -12.47 -13.78 -13.95
C LYS A 37 -12.27 -13.97 -12.45
N PRO A 38 -12.22 -15.22 -11.96
CA PRO A 38 -11.93 -15.49 -10.56
C PRO A 38 -10.54 -14.98 -10.18
N CYS A 39 -10.31 -14.83 -8.88
CA CYS A 39 -9.02 -14.37 -8.37
C CYS A 39 -7.93 -15.40 -8.68
N TYR A 40 -6.75 -14.93 -9.09
CA TYR A 40 -5.60 -15.80 -9.25
C TYR A 40 -5.18 -16.40 -7.89
N PRO A 41 -4.75 -17.67 -7.83
CA PRO A 41 -4.41 -18.32 -6.57
C PRO A 41 -3.12 -17.78 -5.93
N VAL A 42 -2.30 -17.05 -6.70
CA VAL A 42 -1.01 -16.50 -6.24
C VAL A 42 -1.07 -14.97 -6.29
N PRO A 43 -0.80 -14.27 -5.17
CA PRO A 43 -0.82 -12.82 -5.13
C PRO A 43 0.42 -12.22 -5.81
N THR A 44 0.24 -11.04 -6.37
CA THR A 44 1.26 -10.29 -7.11
C THR A 44 1.83 -9.18 -6.25
N GLU A 45 3.13 -8.88 -6.41
CA GLU A 45 3.79 -7.81 -5.66
C GLU A 45 3.37 -6.43 -6.22
N CYS A 46 2.82 -5.58 -5.36
CA CYS A 46 2.42 -4.21 -5.67
C CYS A 46 3.66 -3.29 -5.64
N ARG A 47 3.61 -2.13 -6.32
CA ARG A 47 4.70 -1.13 -6.27
C ARG A 47 4.72 -0.42 -4.92
N GLU A 48 5.83 0.24 -4.62
CA GLU A 48 5.96 1.01 -3.39
C GLU A 48 4.95 2.18 -3.38
N GLY A 49 4.20 2.29 -2.28
CA GLY A 49 3.12 3.27 -2.14
C GLY A 49 1.77 2.86 -2.75
N GLU A 50 1.67 1.70 -3.40
CA GLU A 50 0.38 1.15 -3.86
C GLU A 50 -0.37 0.44 -2.73
N ALA A 51 -1.70 0.35 -2.88
CA ALA A 51 -2.59 -0.32 -1.94
C ALA A 51 -3.49 -1.32 -2.67
N CYS A 52 -3.88 -2.40 -1.98
CA CYS A 52 -4.90 -3.33 -2.44
C CYS A 52 -6.26 -2.63 -2.47
N GLY A 53 -6.98 -2.73 -3.59
CA GLY A 53 -8.34 -2.24 -3.73
C GLY A 53 -9.31 -3.38 -4.00
N ILE A 54 -10.50 -3.32 -3.39
CA ILE A 54 -11.62 -4.19 -3.72
C ILE A 54 -12.73 -3.29 -4.25
N SER A 55 -13.21 -3.60 -5.45
CA SER A 55 -14.38 -2.97 -6.03
C SER A 55 -15.47 -4.02 -6.16
N THR A 56 -16.67 -3.68 -5.70
CA THR A 56 -17.86 -4.53 -5.78
C THR A 56 -18.92 -3.82 -6.62
N GLY A 57 -19.66 -4.59 -7.40
CA GLY A 57 -20.66 -4.09 -8.32
C GLY A 57 -21.65 -5.20 -8.63
N THR A 58 -22.89 -4.80 -8.91
CA THR A 58 -23.95 -5.71 -9.34
C THR A 58 -24.08 -5.60 -10.85
N SER A 59 -24.12 -6.72 -11.55
CA SER A 59 -24.45 -6.73 -12.98
C SER A 59 -25.96 -6.84 -13.14
N ASP A 60 -26.54 -5.98 -13.98
CA ASP A 60 -27.96 -6.07 -14.38
C ASP A 60 -28.18 -7.21 -15.39
N GLN A 61 -27.11 -7.71 -16.01
CA GLN A 61 -27.14 -8.90 -16.84
C GLN A 61 -26.96 -10.13 -15.96
N ASN A 62 -27.76 -11.17 -16.20
CA ASN A 62 -27.70 -12.47 -15.51
C ASN A 62 -26.41 -13.23 -15.88
N GLU A 63 -25.25 -12.64 -15.59
CA GLU A 63 -23.96 -13.27 -15.74
C GLU A 63 -23.79 -14.26 -14.58
N ILE A 64 -23.84 -15.55 -14.92
CA ILE A 64 -23.50 -16.61 -13.99
C ILE A 64 -21.98 -16.54 -13.82
N ILE A 65 -21.52 -15.96 -12.71
CA ILE A 65 -20.11 -16.03 -12.32
C ILE A 65 -19.83 -17.50 -11.98
N GLN A 66 -19.26 -18.23 -12.93
CA GLN A 66 -18.91 -19.63 -12.79
C GLN A 66 -17.73 -19.73 -11.81
N ARG A 67 -17.99 -20.30 -10.62
CA ARG A 67 -17.01 -20.53 -9.55
C ARG A 67 -16.34 -21.88 -9.70
#